data_AF-A0A955VNP7-F1
#
_entry.id   AF-A0A955VNP7-F1
#
_cell.length_a   1.000
_cell.length_b   1.000
_cell.length_c   1.000
_cell.angle_alpha   90.00
_cell.angle_beta   90.00
_cell.angle_gamma   90.00
#
_symmetry.space_group_name_H-M   'P 1'
#
loop_
_entity.id
_entity.type
_entity.pdbx_description
1 polymer ?
#
loop_
_entity_poly.entity_id
_entity_poly.type
_entity_poly.pdbx_seq_one_letter_code
_entity_poly.pdbx_strand_id
1 'polypeptide(L)'
;MKPKTDPIERRLRVFCDAGLIPTLPTAWQIQQGELEMLPYVISTDATMEERYVGALLGHPWLRQPLIASQVGRDHFRTGSGLECRLESVCAHLHFTFHQGMPVFDLQLVQTHPDGLTRLRRQTEELIENRSAWAKRRNRLVGLILPRAAEYYADFLGPEGTIARAERFEYPSATEAGVAFPDEFFSLVGFINHCATLSSERPAWPQLPAHVLGLLGRRFREGKRFGWFQPHEAQ
;
A
#
# COMPACT_ATOMS: atom_id res chain seq x y z
N MET A 1 18.82 14.45 15.68
CA MET A 1 17.46 14.72 16.17
C MET A 1 16.50 13.81 15.41
N LYS A 2 15.83 12.84 16.05
CA LYS A 2 14.79 12.06 15.36
C LYS A 2 13.62 13.03 15.08
N PRO A 3 13.07 13.10 13.85
CA PRO A 3 11.85 13.87 13.64
C PRO A 3 10.76 13.29 14.53
N LYS A 4 10.14 14.13 15.36
CA LYS A 4 8.89 13.77 16.04
C LYS A 4 7.91 13.40 14.94
N THR A 5 7.40 12.17 14.97
CA THR A 5 6.27 11.75 14.15
C THR A 5 5.16 12.78 14.33
N ASP A 6 4.70 13.37 13.22
CA ASP A 6 3.51 14.21 13.26
C ASP A 6 2.35 13.38 13.85
N PRO A 7 1.54 13.94 14.75
CA PRO A 7 0.36 13.23 15.26
C PRO A 7 -0.45 12.66 14.09
N ILE A 8 -0.95 11.43 14.20
CA ILE A 8 -1.74 10.76 13.15
C ILE A 8 -2.87 11.66 12.64
N GLU A 9 -3.51 12.42 13.54
CA GLU A 9 -4.52 13.42 13.21
C GLU A 9 -4.03 14.48 12.21
N ARG A 10 -2.78 14.92 12.34
CA ARG A 10 -2.16 15.87 11.41
C ARG A 10 -1.89 15.22 10.05
N ARG A 11 -1.44 13.96 10.04
CA ARG A 11 -1.24 13.20 8.80
C ARG A 11 -2.54 12.99 8.02
N LEU A 12 -3.63 12.69 8.72
CA LEU A 12 -4.93 12.40 8.09
C LEU A 12 -5.74 13.64 7.71
N ARG A 13 -5.30 14.84 8.13
CA ARG A 13 -6.02 16.10 7.91
C ARG A 13 -6.39 16.35 6.46
N VAL A 14 -5.53 16.00 5.51
CA VAL A 14 -5.80 16.15 4.07
C VAL A 14 -7.12 15.46 3.64
N PHE A 15 -7.47 14.35 4.28
CA PHE A 15 -8.70 13.61 3.99
C PHE A 15 -9.87 14.03 4.87
N CYS A 16 -9.62 14.49 6.09
CA CYS A 16 -10.65 15.10 6.93
C CYS A 16 -11.17 16.39 6.30
N ASP A 17 -10.26 17.26 5.83
CA ASP A 17 -10.60 18.54 5.18
C ASP A 17 -11.34 18.32 3.86
N ALA A 18 -11.05 17.22 3.16
CA ALA A 18 -11.77 16.79 1.96
C ALA A 18 -13.12 16.09 2.25
N GLY A 19 -13.48 15.90 3.52
CA GLY A 19 -14.74 15.25 3.92
C GLY A 19 -14.77 13.73 3.73
N LEU A 20 -13.61 13.10 3.50
CA LEU A 20 -13.49 11.66 3.22
C LEU A 20 -13.37 10.81 4.49
N ILE A 21 -12.88 11.42 5.58
CA ILE A 21 -12.80 10.80 6.91
C ILE A 21 -13.68 11.60 7.85
N PRO A 22 -14.93 11.16 8.13
CA PRO A 22 -15.86 11.90 8.97
C PRO A 22 -15.49 11.84 10.46
N THR A 23 -14.84 10.75 10.90
CA THR A 23 -14.50 10.50 12.29
C THR A 23 -13.13 9.85 12.39
N LEU A 24 -12.27 10.38 13.27
CA LEU A 24 -10.94 9.79 13.51
C LEU A 24 -11.02 8.62 14.49
N PRO A 25 -10.43 7.45 14.17
CA PRO A 25 -10.33 6.34 15.09
C PRO A 25 -9.31 6.62 16.20
N THR A 26 -9.50 5.95 17.32
CA THR A 26 -8.49 5.82 18.38
C THR A 26 -7.30 4.97 17.93
N ALA A 27 -6.16 5.11 18.59
CA ALA A 27 -4.99 4.26 18.33
C ALA A 27 -5.29 2.75 18.50
N TRP A 28 -6.17 2.39 19.44
CA TRP A 28 -6.60 1.01 19.64
C TRP A 28 -7.45 0.49 18.47
N GLN A 29 -8.36 1.31 17.95
CA GLN A 29 -9.14 0.98 16.75
C GLN A 29 -8.23 0.77 15.54
N ILE A 30 -7.21 1.61 15.35
CA ILE A 30 -6.21 1.41 14.29
C ILE A 30 -5.50 0.06 14.44
N GLN A 31 -5.02 -0.27 15.65
CA GLN A 31 -4.35 -1.56 15.90
C GLN A 31 -5.26 -2.76 15.60
N GLN A 32 -6.55 -2.67 15.92
CA GLN A 32 -7.51 -3.73 15.59
C GLN A 32 -7.69 -3.86 14.07
N GLY A 33 -7.84 -2.75 13.35
CA GLY A 33 -7.91 -2.76 11.88
C GLY A 33 -6.66 -3.35 11.24
N GLU A 34 -5.47 -3.02 11.74
CA GLU A 34 -4.20 -3.59 11.25
C GLU A 34 -4.16 -5.11 11.40
N LEU A 35 -4.69 -5.65 12.51
CA LEU A 35 -4.83 -7.09 12.72
C LEU A 35 -5.83 -7.73 11.75
N GLU A 36 -6.97 -7.09 11.48
CA GLU A 36 -7.95 -7.60 10.51
C GLU A 36 -7.44 -7.56 9.06
N MET A 37 -6.61 -6.57 8.73
CA MET A 37 -6.00 -6.41 7.41
C MET A 37 -4.84 -7.38 7.18
N LEU A 38 -4.15 -7.81 8.24
CA LEU A 38 -2.93 -8.62 8.17
C LEU A 38 -3.04 -9.87 7.27
N PRO A 39 -4.11 -10.69 7.32
CA PRO A 39 -4.25 -11.84 6.45
C PRO A 39 -4.27 -11.48 4.95
N TYR A 40 -4.76 -10.28 4.60
CA TYR A 40 -4.82 -9.80 3.22
C TYR A 40 -3.46 -9.30 2.72
N VAL A 41 -2.64 -8.73 3.61
CA VAL A 41 -1.29 -8.22 3.30
C VAL A 41 -0.25 -9.35 3.21
N ILE A 42 -0.39 -10.39 4.05
CA ILE A 42 0.54 -11.53 4.06
C ILE A 42 0.18 -12.58 2.99
N SER A 43 -1.10 -12.71 2.63
CA SER A 43 -1.51 -13.66 1.59
C SER A 43 -1.02 -13.22 0.21
N THR A 44 -0.50 -14.17 -0.56
CA THR A 44 0.13 -13.99 -1.88
C THR A 44 -0.79 -13.56 -3.03
N ASP A 45 -2.03 -13.12 -2.76
CA ASP A 45 -3.02 -12.84 -3.81
C ASP A 45 -2.94 -11.41 -4.41
N ALA A 46 -2.03 -10.54 -3.97
CA ALA A 46 -2.02 -9.15 -4.44
C ALA A 46 -0.91 -8.80 -5.45
N THR A 47 0.10 -9.65 -5.64
CA THR A 47 1.11 -9.42 -6.68
C THR A 47 0.79 -10.26 -7.89
N MET A 48 0.41 -9.62 -9.00
CA MET A 48 0.35 -10.23 -10.33
C MET A 48 1.72 -10.80 -10.69
N GLU A 49 2.02 -12.03 -10.30
CA GLU A 49 3.31 -12.71 -10.48
C GLU A 49 3.75 -12.69 -11.95
N GLU A 50 2.77 -12.76 -12.85
CA GLU A 50 2.94 -12.62 -14.31
C GLU A 50 3.72 -11.36 -14.71
N ARG A 51 3.55 -10.26 -13.96
CA ARG A 51 4.25 -8.99 -14.23
C ARG A 51 5.72 -9.03 -13.87
N TYR A 52 6.17 -10.02 -13.11
CA TYR A 52 7.58 -10.24 -12.76
C TYR A 52 8.21 -11.35 -13.61
N VAL A 53 7.45 -12.05 -14.44
CA VAL A 53 7.95 -13.12 -15.30
C VAL A 53 8.98 -12.59 -16.30
N GLY A 54 10.12 -13.28 -16.40
CA GLY A 54 11.22 -12.91 -17.30
C GLY A 54 12.20 -11.88 -16.72
N ALA A 55 11.97 -11.34 -15.53
CA ALA A 55 12.97 -10.54 -14.81
C ALA A 55 14.01 -11.42 -14.10
N LEU A 56 15.27 -10.99 -14.10
CA LEU A 56 16.41 -11.72 -13.51
C LEU A 56 16.19 -12.08 -12.04
N LEU A 57 15.62 -11.16 -11.28
CA LEU A 57 15.31 -11.29 -9.85
C LEU A 57 13.79 -11.29 -9.60
N GLY A 58 12.97 -11.57 -10.61
CA GLY A 58 11.50 -11.52 -10.52
C GLY A 58 10.91 -12.50 -9.49
N HIS A 59 11.61 -13.59 -9.19
CA HIS A 59 11.18 -14.59 -8.20
C HIS A 59 11.03 -13.97 -6.80
N PRO A 60 9.94 -14.25 -6.04
CA PRO A 60 9.70 -13.72 -4.69
C PRO A 60 10.91 -13.74 -3.74
N TRP A 61 11.58 -14.89 -3.61
CA TRP A 61 12.81 -15.04 -2.80
C TRP A 61 13.98 -14.13 -3.18
N LEU A 62 14.01 -13.58 -4.40
CA LEU A 62 15.05 -12.68 -4.88
C LEU A 62 14.58 -11.22 -4.86
N ARG A 63 13.34 -10.94 -5.31
CA ARG A 63 12.80 -9.57 -5.31
C ARG A 63 12.54 -9.05 -3.91
N GLN A 64 11.97 -9.84 -2.99
CA GLN A 64 11.58 -9.32 -1.67
C GLN A 64 12.78 -8.83 -0.86
N PRO A 65 13.94 -9.53 -0.82
CA PRO A 65 15.16 -8.98 -0.23
C PRO A 65 15.63 -7.68 -0.89
N LEU A 66 15.54 -7.59 -2.23
CA LEU A 66 15.90 -6.36 -2.94
C LEU A 66 14.97 -5.20 -2.56
N ILE A 67 13.64 -5.41 -2.61
CA ILE A 67 12.63 -4.43 -2.21
C ILE A 67 12.88 -3.97 -0.77
N ALA A 68 13.06 -4.91 0.16
CA ALA A 68 13.37 -4.63 1.55
C ALA A 68 14.64 -3.79 1.72
N SER A 69 15.69 -4.04 0.92
CA SER A 69 16.93 -3.25 0.95
C SER A 69 16.73 -1.79 0.50
N GLN A 70 15.75 -1.53 -0.37
CA GLN A 70 15.49 -0.22 -0.97
C GLN A 70 14.44 0.59 -0.21
N VAL A 71 13.42 -0.07 0.33
CA VAL A 71 12.40 0.54 1.18
C VAL A 71 12.92 0.72 2.62
N GLY A 72 13.74 -0.21 3.09
CA GLY A 72 14.33 -0.21 4.43
C GLY A 72 13.41 -0.84 5.48
N ARG A 73 13.62 -0.47 6.76
CA ARG A 73 12.88 -1.04 7.90
C ARG A 73 11.37 -0.83 7.82
N ASP A 74 10.93 0.23 7.14
CA ASP A 74 9.53 0.52 6.92
C ASP A 74 8.82 -0.57 6.10
N HIS A 75 9.55 -1.38 5.33
CA HIS A 75 8.98 -2.54 4.61
C HIS A 75 8.44 -3.63 5.55
N PHE A 76 8.98 -3.74 6.76
CA PHE A 76 8.57 -4.75 7.73
C PHE A 76 7.51 -4.24 8.71
N ARG A 77 7.13 -2.96 8.60
CA ARG A 77 6.04 -2.39 9.39
C ARG A 77 4.72 -2.75 8.70
N THR A 78 4.21 -3.92 9.03
CA THR A 78 2.88 -4.37 8.61
C THR A 78 1.81 -3.51 9.29
N GLY A 79 0.83 -3.02 8.54
CA GLY A 79 -0.29 -2.24 9.09
C GLY A 79 -0.62 -1.03 8.22
N SER A 80 -1.02 0.06 8.85
CA SER A 80 -1.56 1.26 8.21
C SER A 80 -0.56 2.08 7.40
N GLY A 81 0.75 1.87 7.56
CA GLY A 81 1.80 2.66 6.89
C GLY A 81 1.91 4.12 7.37
N LEU A 82 1.08 4.56 8.33
CA LEU A 82 1.02 5.93 8.85
C LEU A 82 2.25 6.36 9.66
N GLU A 83 3.21 5.48 9.91
CA GLU A 83 4.51 5.83 10.50
C GLU A 83 5.67 5.78 9.48
N CYS A 84 5.39 5.35 8.24
CA CYS A 84 6.40 5.22 7.21
C CYS A 84 6.88 6.61 6.77
N ARG A 85 8.16 6.68 6.42
CA ARG A 85 8.76 7.86 5.81
C ARG A 85 8.31 7.95 4.36
N LEU A 86 8.13 9.16 3.84
CA LEU A 86 7.73 9.39 2.45
C LEU A 86 8.68 8.68 1.47
N GLU A 87 9.99 8.72 1.72
CA GLU A 87 10.99 8.08 0.86
C GLU A 87 10.80 6.56 0.78
N SER A 88 10.33 5.94 1.86
CA SER A 88 10.05 4.51 1.91
C SER A 88 8.77 4.18 1.13
N VAL A 89 7.71 5.00 1.24
CA VAL A 89 6.48 4.81 0.46
C VAL A 89 6.75 5.03 -1.04
N CYS A 90 7.48 6.08 -1.41
CA CYS A 90 7.89 6.29 -2.81
C CYS A 90 8.77 5.14 -3.32
N ALA A 91 9.71 4.63 -2.50
CA ALA A 91 10.51 3.48 -2.87
C ALA A 91 9.66 2.23 -3.08
N HIS A 92 8.62 2.02 -2.27
CA HIS A 92 7.69 0.90 -2.44
C HIS A 92 6.94 1.01 -3.77
N LEU A 93 6.35 2.18 -4.06
CA LEU A 93 5.69 2.47 -5.33
C LEU A 93 6.62 2.28 -6.54
N HIS A 94 7.92 2.57 -6.41
CA HIS A 94 8.87 2.31 -7.48
C HIS A 94 9.24 0.83 -7.61
N PHE A 95 9.37 0.07 -6.52
CA PHE A 95 9.89 -1.31 -6.56
C PHE A 95 8.81 -2.39 -6.61
N THR A 96 7.54 -2.03 -6.48
CA THR A 96 6.43 -2.99 -6.45
C THR A 96 5.40 -2.61 -7.50
N PHE A 97 5.06 -3.56 -8.36
CA PHE A 97 3.94 -3.44 -9.29
C PHE A 97 2.62 -3.52 -8.55
N HIS A 98 1.71 -2.61 -8.88
CA HIS A 98 0.35 -2.57 -8.36
C HIS A 98 -0.63 -2.68 -9.53
N GLN A 99 -1.64 -3.54 -9.39
CA GLN A 99 -2.70 -3.63 -10.38
C GLN A 99 -3.64 -2.42 -10.26
N GLY A 100 -3.92 -1.77 -11.38
CA GLY A 100 -4.72 -0.55 -11.39
C GLY A 100 -4.03 0.60 -10.64
N MET A 101 -4.81 1.39 -9.93
CA MET A 101 -4.29 2.52 -9.15
C MET A 101 -3.84 2.04 -7.75
N PRO A 102 -2.60 2.35 -7.30
CA PRO A 102 -2.14 2.03 -5.95
C PRO A 102 -2.76 3.01 -4.92
N VAL A 103 -4.07 2.92 -4.72
CA VAL A 103 -4.86 3.89 -3.95
C VAL A 103 -4.34 4.06 -2.53
N PHE A 104 -4.10 2.96 -1.82
CA PHE A 104 -3.60 3.00 -0.43
C PHE A 104 -2.29 3.77 -0.31
N ASP A 105 -1.30 3.46 -1.15
CA ASP A 105 0.01 4.10 -1.14
C ASP A 105 -0.03 5.56 -1.59
N LEU A 106 -0.84 5.90 -2.60
CA LEU A 106 -1.03 7.29 -3.01
C LEU A 106 -1.65 8.13 -1.90
N GLN A 107 -2.63 7.56 -1.19
CA GLN A 107 -3.21 8.21 -0.03
C GLN A 107 -2.20 8.36 1.12
N LEU A 108 -1.35 7.35 1.36
CA LEU A 108 -0.23 7.49 2.30
C LEU A 108 0.73 8.62 1.89
N VAL A 109 1.06 8.73 0.62
CA VAL A 109 1.88 9.82 0.09
C VAL A 109 1.23 11.17 0.37
N GLN A 110 -0.08 11.33 0.18
CA GLN A 110 -0.80 12.58 0.45
C GLN A 110 -0.79 13.01 1.91
N THR A 111 -0.62 12.09 2.86
CA THR A 111 -0.47 12.47 4.27
C THR A 111 0.86 13.17 4.59
N HIS A 112 1.81 13.20 3.63
CA HIS A 112 3.06 13.94 3.77
C HIS A 112 2.96 15.31 3.08
N PRO A 113 3.55 16.36 3.66
CA PRO A 113 3.69 17.66 3.00
C PRO A 113 4.36 17.52 1.63
N ASP A 114 3.71 18.03 0.59
CA ASP A 114 4.13 17.96 -0.81
C ASP A 114 4.36 16.53 -1.33
N GLY A 115 3.73 15.53 -0.72
CA GLY A 115 4.01 14.12 -1.00
C GLY A 115 3.84 13.75 -2.47
N LEU A 116 2.70 14.08 -3.07
CA LEU A 116 2.41 13.78 -4.48
C LEU A 116 3.35 14.53 -5.43
N THR A 117 3.69 15.80 -5.13
CA THR A 117 4.67 16.58 -5.89
C THR A 117 6.06 15.92 -5.87
N ARG A 118 6.48 15.43 -4.70
CA ARG A 118 7.76 14.72 -4.57
C ARG A 118 7.76 13.38 -5.30
N LEU A 119 6.66 12.61 -5.20
CA LEU A 119 6.49 11.37 -5.94
C LEU A 119 6.55 11.61 -7.45
N ARG A 120 5.84 12.63 -7.96
CA ARG A 120 5.84 13.02 -9.38
C ARG A 120 7.25 13.32 -9.86
N ARG A 121 7.96 14.23 -9.18
CA ARG A 121 9.34 14.60 -9.53
C ARG A 121 10.28 13.39 -9.53
N GLN A 122 10.21 12.53 -8.50
CA GLN A 122 11.07 11.33 -8.45
C GLN A 122 10.75 10.35 -9.57
N THR A 123 9.48 10.22 -9.95
CA THR A 123 9.04 9.32 -11.03
C THR A 123 9.47 9.86 -12.39
N GLU A 124 9.35 11.16 -12.64
CA GLU A 124 9.89 11.84 -13.84
C GLU A 124 11.41 11.64 -13.95
N GLU A 125 12.14 11.97 -12.88
CA GLU A 125 13.60 11.82 -12.85
C GLU A 125 14.06 10.38 -13.09
N LEU A 126 13.26 9.42 -12.61
CA LEU A 126 13.45 8.00 -12.81
C LEU A 126 13.21 7.61 -14.27
N ILE A 127 12.06 7.92 -14.88
CA ILE A 127 11.80 7.62 -16.30
C ILE A 127 12.85 8.25 -17.23
N GLU A 128 13.20 9.51 -16.96
CA GLU A 128 14.14 10.28 -17.79
C GLU A 128 15.60 9.94 -17.48
N ASN A 129 15.86 9.14 -16.44
CA ASN A 129 17.16 8.64 -16.07
C ASN A 129 18.21 9.75 -15.81
N ARG A 130 17.76 10.90 -15.26
CA ARG A 130 18.52 12.17 -15.26
C ARG A 130 19.65 12.24 -14.23
N SER A 131 19.59 11.49 -13.14
CA SER A 131 20.62 11.52 -12.08
C SER A 131 21.29 10.18 -11.84
N ALA A 132 22.42 10.20 -11.11
CA ALA A 132 23.09 8.97 -10.66
C ALA A 132 22.20 8.11 -9.77
N TRP A 133 21.37 8.75 -8.93
CA TRP A 133 20.37 8.06 -8.11
C TRP A 133 19.32 7.37 -8.99
N ALA A 134 18.74 8.09 -9.96
CA ALA A 134 17.74 7.57 -10.89
C ALA A 134 18.29 6.41 -11.73
N LYS A 135 19.51 6.56 -12.26
CA LYS A 135 20.25 5.51 -12.99
C LYS A 135 20.42 4.24 -12.19
N ARG A 136 20.88 4.39 -10.93
CA ARG A 136 21.02 3.25 -10.02
C ARG A 136 19.67 2.60 -9.76
N ARG A 137 18.63 3.41 -9.49
CA ARG A 137 17.31 2.91 -9.14
C ARG A 137 16.65 2.18 -10.31
N ASN A 138 16.64 2.77 -11.51
CA ASN A 138 16.20 2.13 -12.75
C ASN A 138 16.88 0.80 -13.00
N ARG A 139 18.20 0.73 -12.82
CA ARG A 139 18.94 -0.51 -13.00
C ARG A 139 18.44 -1.60 -12.07
N LEU A 140 18.20 -1.28 -10.79
CA LEU A 140 17.72 -2.24 -9.80
C LEU A 140 16.26 -2.66 -10.07
N VAL A 141 15.41 -1.70 -10.41
CA VAL A 141 14.01 -1.97 -10.79
C VAL A 141 13.97 -2.89 -12.01
N GLY A 142 14.79 -2.64 -13.04
CA GLY A 142 14.86 -3.48 -14.23
C GLY A 142 15.29 -4.93 -13.96
N LEU A 143 15.85 -5.23 -12.79
CA LEU A 143 16.12 -6.61 -12.36
C LEU A 143 14.87 -7.34 -11.90
N ILE A 144 13.81 -6.64 -11.50
CA ILE A 144 12.61 -7.25 -10.90
C ILE A 144 11.34 -6.98 -11.72
N LEU A 145 11.21 -5.81 -12.34
CA LEU A 145 10.00 -5.41 -13.06
C LEU A 145 10.34 -5.18 -14.54
N PRO A 146 10.07 -6.16 -15.42
CA PRO A 146 10.10 -5.96 -16.86
C PRO A 146 9.15 -4.82 -17.22
N ARG A 147 9.60 -3.89 -18.07
CA ARG A 147 8.78 -2.76 -18.56
C ARG A 147 8.34 -1.76 -17.48
N ALA A 148 9.14 -1.58 -16.44
CA ALA A 148 8.85 -0.62 -15.36
C ALA A 148 8.53 0.81 -15.85
N ALA A 149 9.14 1.27 -16.95
CA ALA A 149 8.87 2.59 -17.53
C ALA A 149 7.39 2.77 -17.94
N GLU A 150 6.73 1.72 -18.42
CA GLU A 150 5.30 1.78 -18.78
C GLU A 150 4.44 1.87 -17.53
N TYR A 151 4.76 1.07 -16.51
CA TYR A 151 4.09 1.15 -15.22
C TYR A 151 4.20 2.56 -14.61
N TYR A 152 5.36 3.20 -14.71
CA TYR A 152 5.55 4.56 -14.21
C TYR A 152 4.88 5.63 -15.08
N ALA A 153 4.69 5.37 -16.37
CA ALA A 153 3.97 6.29 -17.26
C ALA A 153 2.52 6.48 -16.79
N ASP A 154 1.88 5.44 -16.24
CA ASP A 154 0.52 5.49 -15.69
C ASP A 154 0.39 6.43 -14.47
N PHE A 155 1.49 6.76 -13.81
CA PHE A 155 1.50 7.72 -12.71
C PHE A 155 1.41 9.16 -13.21
N LEU A 156 1.93 9.40 -14.41
CA LEU A 156 2.14 10.72 -14.98
C LEU A 156 1.02 11.11 -15.95
N GLY A 157 0.97 12.40 -16.28
CA GLY A 157 -0.04 12.99 -17.15
C GLY A 157 -1.30 13.50 -16.42
N PRO A 158 -2.20 14.19 -17.13
CA PRO A 158 -3.39 14.83 -16.54
C PRO A 158 -4.41 13.84 -15.94
N GLU A 159 -4.49 12.63 -16.51
CA GLU A 159 -5.33 11.52 -16.04
C GLU A 159 -4.53 10.41 -15.35
N GLY A 160 -3.23 10.65 -15.13
CA GLY A 160 -2.36 9.71 -14.41
C GLY A 160 -2.78 9.57 -12.94
N THR A 161 -2.34 8.49 -12.30
CA THR A 161 -2.77 8.17 -10.92
C THR A 161 -2.43 9.28 -9.92
N ILE A 162 -1.32 10.01 -10.10
CA ILE A 162 -0.96 11.13 -9.23
C ILE A 162 -1.96 12.29 -9.38
N ALA A 163 -2.31 12.67 -10.62
CA ALA A 163 -3.25 13.77 -10.87
C ALA A 163 -4.67 13.42 -10.38
N ARG A 164 -5.09 12.16 -10.53
CA ARG A 164 -6.34 11.66 -9.95
C ARG A 164 -6.33 11.71 -8.42
N ALA A 165 -5.23 11.31 -7.78
CA ALA A 165 -5.09 11.41 -6.33
C ALA A 165 -5.14 12.87 -5.84
N GLU A 166 -4.53 13.83 -6.56
CA GLU A 166 -4.64 15.28 -6.27
C GLU A 166 -6.09 15.76 -6.25
N ARG A 167 -6.97 15.16 -7.07
CA ARG A 167 -8.42 15.45 -7.13
C ARG A 167 -9.27 14.56 -6.22
N PHE A 168 -8.64 13.68 -5.44
CA PHE A 168 -9.31 12.66 -4.62
C PHE A 168 -10.19 11.68 -5.40
N GLU A 169 -9.84 11.40 -6.66
CA GLU A 169 -10.57 10.50 -7.56
C GLU A 169 -10.00 9.08 -7.51
N TYR A 170 -10.45 8.28 -6.54
CA TYR A 170 -9.99 6.90 -6.36
C TYR A 170 -11.01 5.89 -6.90
N PRO A 171 -10.59 4.87 -7.67
CA PRO A 171 -11.46 3.75 -7.99
C PRO A 171 -11.71 2.88 -6.74
N SER A 172 -12.81 2.15 -6.74
CA SER A 172 -13.03 0.97 -5.88
C SER A 172 -12.08 -0.18 -6.25
N ALA A 173 -11.95 -1.18 -5.38
CA ALA A 173 -11.13 -2.37 -5.68
C ALA A 173 -11.65 -3.08 -6.93
N THR A 174 -12.97 -3.15 -7.09
CA THR A 174 -13.63 -3.78 -8.25
C THR A 174 -13.32 -3.02 -9.55
N GLU A 175 -13.40 -1.69 -9.56
CA GLU A 175 -13.04 -0.87 -10.73
C GLU A 175 -11.55 -0.97 -11.09
N ALA A 176 -10.69 -1.18 -10.09
CA ALA A 176 -9.26 -1.45 -10.29
C ALA A 176 -8.97 -2.91 -10.71
N GLY A 177 -9.99 -3.78 -10.73
CA GLY A 177 -9.85 -5.20 -11.05
C GLY A 177 -9.12 -6.02 -9.98
N VAL A 178 -9.07 -5.54 -8.74
CA VAL A 178 -8.34 -6.17 -7.63
C VAL A 178 -9.31 -6.92 -6.72
N ALA A 179 -9.04 -8.20 -6.48
CA ALA A 179 -9.81 -9.03 -5.55
C ALA A 179 -9.41 -8.76 -4.09
N PHE A 180 -9.62 -7.53 -3.63
CA PHE A 180 -9.31 -7.07 -2.27
C PHE A 180 -10.55 -6.44 -1.62
N PRO A 181 -10.76 -6.57 -0.30
CA PRO A 181 -11.85 -5.86 0.38
C PRO A 181 -11.71 -4.35 0.19
N ASP A 182 -12.80 -3.67 -0.15
CA ASP A 182 -12.80 -2.22 -0.43
C ASP A 182 -12.31 -1.42 0.78
N GLU A 183 -12.62 -1.86 2.00
CA GLU A 183 -12.15 -1.22 3.23
C GLU A 183 -10.63 -1.28 3.40
N PHE A 184 -9.94 -2.24 2.79
CA PHE A 184 -8.49 -2.37 2.89
C PHE A 184 -7.77 -1.93 1.62
N PHE A 185 -8.50 -1.65 0.53
CA PHE A 185 -7.94 -1.18 -0.74
C PHE A 185 -7.47 0.28 -0.69
N SER A 186 -8.00 1.07 0.25
CA SER A 186 -7.65 2.48 0.44
C SER A 186 -7.34 2.80 1.90
N LEU A 187 -6.45 3.76 2.16
CA LEU A 187 -6.17 4.25 3.50
C LEU A 187 -7.42 4.91 4.12
N VAL A 188 -8.17 5.69 3.33
CA VAL A 188 -9.43 6.29 3.77
C VAL A 188 -10.44 5.21 4.19
N GLY A 189 -10.64 4.20 3.35
CA GLY A 189 -11.49 3.05 3.67
C GLY A 189 -11.04 2.35 4.95
N PHE A 190 -9.74 2.16 5.11
CA PHE A 190 -9.16 1.52 6.28
C PHE A 190 -9.41 2.33 7.56
N ILE A 191 -9.22 3.64 7.51
CA ILE A 191 -9.44 4.53 8.65
C ILE A 191 -10.93 4.60 9.01
N ASN A 192 -11.81 4.68 8.02
CA ASN A 192 -13.26 4.66 8.23
C ASN A 192 -13.71 3.33 8.84
N HIS A 193 -13.16 2.20 8.37
CA HIS A 193 -13.39 0.89 8.98
C HIS A 193 -12.95 0.86 10.45
N CYS A 194 -11.72 1.31 10.74
CA CYS A 194 -11.20 1.39 12.10
C CYS A 194 -12.14 2.19 13.02
N ALA A 195 -12.70 3.31 12.54
CA ALA A 195 -13.61 4.14 13.33
C ALA A 195 -14.92 3.42 13.73
N THR A 196 -15.28 2.33 13.06
CA THR A 196 -16.45 1.51 13.42
C THR A 196 -16.16 0.41 14.44
N LEU A 197 -14.88 0.10 14.68
CA LEU A 197 -14.46 -0.94 15.64
C LEU A 197 -14.68 -0.46 17.08
N SER A 198 -14.72 -1.39 18.03
CA SER A 198 -14.86 -1.04 19.44
C SER A 198 -13.68 -0.18 19.92
N SER A 199 -13.98 0.97 20.53
CA SER A 199 -12.98 1.80 21.21
C SER A 199 -12.54 1.19 22.55
N GLU A 200 -13.29 0.22 23.09
CA GLU A 200 -12.98 -0.44 24.35
C GLU A 200 -11.92 -1.52 24.14
N ARG A 201 -10.90 -1.50 25.00
CA ARG A 201 -9.86 -2.52 25.01
C ARG A 201 -10.30 -3.69 25.89
N PRO A 202 -10.30 -4.94 25.40
CA PRO A 202 -10.68 -6.09 26.19
C PRO A 202 -9.70 -6.29 27.36
N ALA A 203 -10.19 -6.89 28.44
CA ALA A 203 -9.34 -7.27 29.56
C ALA A 203 -8.26 -8.26 29.11
N TRP A 204 -7.10 -8.26 29.78
CA TRP A 204 -5.95 -9.09 29.39
C TRP A 204 -6.28 -10.58 29.13
N PRO A 205 -7.12 -11.27 29.93
CA PRO A 205 -7.45 -12.67 29.67
C PRO A 205 -8.25 -12.89 28.37
N GLN A 206 -8.97 -11.88 27.91
CA GLN A 206 -9.80 -11.93 26.70
C GLN A 206 -9.03 -11.51 25.44
N LEU A 207 -7.92 -10.79 25.62
CA LEU A 207 -7.12 -10.24 24.52
C LEU A 207 -6.63 -11.32 23.52
N PRO A 208 -6.12 -12.50 23.94
CA PRO A 208 -5.69 -13.52 22.99
C PRO A 208 -6.85 -14.03 22.10
N ALA A 209 -8.01 -14.30 22.70
CA ALA A 209 -9.19 -14.74 21.97
C ALA A 209 -9.70 -13.66 21.00
N HIS A 210 -9.68 -12.39 21.43
CA HIS A 210 -10.01 -11.25 20.58
C HIS A 210 -9.09 -11.16 19.36
N VAL A 211 -7.77 -11.23 19.56
CA VAL A 211 -6.77 -11.16 18.48
C VAL A 211 -6.96 -12.31 17.48
N LEU A 212 -7.16 -13.54 17.97
CA LEU A 212 -7.46 -14.69 17.10
C LEU A 212 -8.78 -14.49 16.34
N GLY A 213 -9.78 -13.88 16.99
CA GLY A 213 -11.04 -13.46 16.39
C GLY A 213 -10.82 -12.52 15.21
N LEU A 214 -10.02 -11.46 15.37
CA LEU A 214 -9.71 -10.49 14.31
C LEU A 214 -8.99 -11.15 13.13
N LEU A 215 -7.94 -11.94 13.40
CA LEU A 215 -7.16 -12.63 12.36
C LEU A 215 -7.98 -13.69 11.60
N GLY A 216 -8.98 -14.28 12.27
CA GLY A 216 -9.87 -15.27 11.68
C GLY A 216 -10.90 -14.71 10.69
N ARG A 217 -11.01 -13.38 10.54
CA ARG A 217 -12.03 -12.72 9.71
C ARG A 217 -11.98 -13.17 8.25
N ARG A 218 -10.80 -13.14 7.62
CA ARG A 218 -10.61 -13.62 6.23
C ARG A 218 -11.08 -15.06 6.02
N PHE A 219 -10.88 -15.94 7.01
CA PHE A 219 -11.31 -17.34 6.93
C PHE A 219 -12.83 -17.50 7.11
N ARG A 220 -13.46 -16.64 7.92
CA ARG A 220 -14.92 -16.62 8.10
C ARG A 220 -15.65 -16.01 6.90
N GLU A 221 -15.05 -15.01 6.26
CA GLU A 221 -15.57 -14.33 5.08
C GLU A 221 -15.20 -15.05 3.77
N GLY A 222 -14.48 -16.17 3.85
CA GLY A 222 -13.77 -16.80 2.75
C GLY A 222 -14.62 -17.09 1.51
N LYS A 223 -14.42 -16.27 0.47
CA LYS A 223 -14.09 -16.79 -0.86
C LYS A 223 -12.78 -17.60 -0.72
N ARG A 224 -12.77 -18.83 -1.24
CA ARG A 224 -11.71 -19.84 -1.07
C ARG A 224 -10.31 -19.32 -1.44
N PHE A 225 -9.27 -19.86 -0.78
CA PHE A 225 -7.86 -19.72 -1.15
C PHE A 225 -7.63 -20.03 -2.63
N GLY A 226 -7.10 -19.08 -3.41
CA GLY A 226 -6.80 -19.22 -4.83
C GLY A 226 -5.69 -20.22 -5.17
N TRP A 227 -4.97 -20.76 -4.18
CA TRP A 227 -3.88 -21.72 -4.39
C TRP A 227 -4.31 -23.06 -5.01
N PHE A 228 -5.61 -23.39 -5.00
CA PHE A 228 -6.14 -24.69 -5.46
C PHE A 228 -7.14 -24.58 -6.62
N GLN A 229 -7.10 -23.54 -7.44
CA GLN A 229 -7.74 -23.65 -8.75
C GLN A 229 -6.75 -24.32 -9.71
N PRO A 230 -7.02 -25.56 -10.19
CA PRO A 230 -6.31 -26.05 -11.36
C PRO A 230 -6.56 -25.04 -12.49
N HIS A 231 -5.49 -24.63 -13.18
CA HIS A 231 -5.63 -23.95 -14.45
C HIS A 231 -6.51 -24.82 -15.35
N GLU A 232 -7.76 -24.43 -15.56
CA GLU A 232 -8.50 -24.90 -16.72
C GLU A 232 -7.82 -24.27 -17.92
N ALA A 233 -7.05 -25.10 -18.63
CA ALA A 233 -6.48 -24.74 -19.91
C ALA A 233 -7.61 -24.34 -20.86
N GLN A 234 -7.55 -23.10 -21.38
CA GLN A 234 -8.18 -22.71 -22.63
C GLN A 234 -7.10 -22.53 -23.68
#